data_AF-A0A353FIM8-F1
#
_entry.id   AF-A0A353FIM8-F1
#
_cell.length_a   1.000
_cell.length_b   1.000
_cell.length_c   1.000
_cell.angle_alpha   90.00
_cell.angle_beta   90.00
_cell.angle_gamma   90.00
#
_symmetry.space_group_name_H-M   'P 1'
#
loop_
_entity.id
_entity.type
_entity.pdbx_description
1 polymer ?
#
loop_
_entity_poly.entity_id
_entity_poly.type
_entity_poly.pdbx_seq_one_letter_code
_entity_poly.pdbx_strand_id
1 'polypeptide(L)'
;MTTNLPWLEEVTADAATAGFAQDGESFFLEIHGVTDEKEGLQPGDRLAVSGGADAEPGDMVVWWTGKARTLALARVSDDFSLEGVGGFLPPPEGGNPLVRGVVVGRLRRL
;
A
#
# COMPACT_ATOMS: atom_id res chain seq x y z
N MET A 1 24.15 1.78 11.64
CA MET A 1 22.96 0.91 11.48
C MET A 1 22.23 1.44 10.26
N THR A 2 22.19 0.68 9.17
CA THR A 2 21.38 1.02 8.00
C THR A 2 19.93 0.72 8.38
N THR A 3 19.14 1.75 8.66
CA THR A 3 17.70 1.59 8.87
C THR A 3 17.12 1.13 7.53
N ASN A 4 16.69 -0.12 7.44
CA ASN A 4 15.95 -0.59 6.26
C ASN A 4 14.64 0.18 6.22
N LEU A 5 14.52 1.12 5.27
CA LEU A 5 13.29 1.84 5.03
C LEU A 5 12.27 0.89 4.39
N PRO A 6 10.99 0.98 4.75
CA PRO A 6 9.97 0.16 4.14
C PRO A 6 9.79 0.56 2.67
N TRP A 7 9.50 -0.44 1.83
CA TRP A 7 9.26 -0.24 0.40
C TRP A 7 8.32 -1.30 -0.16
N LEU A 8 7.72 -1.00 -1.31
CA LEU A 8 6.76 -1.85 -2.00
C LEU A 8 7.36 -2.34 -3.33
N GLU A 9 7.33 -3.64 -3.55
CA GLU A 9 7.70 -4.27 -4.82
C GLU A 9 6.44 -4.61 -5.61
N GLU A 10 6.37 -4.24 -6.89
CA GLU A 10 5.29 -4.74 -7.74
C GLU A 10 5.59 -6.18 -8.17
N VAL A 11 4.64 -7.08 -7.91
CA VAL A 11 4.78 -8.51 -8.18
C VAL A 11 3.71 -8.99 -9.17
N THR A 12 4.07 -9.98 -9.98
CA THR A 12 3.14 -10.59 -10.93
C THR A 12 2.07 -11.38 -10.18
N ALA A 13 0.84 -11.30 -10.68
CA ALA A 13 -0.26 -12.13 -10.20
C ALA A 13 0.06 -13.63 -10.34
N ASP A 14 -0.39 -14.43 -9.37
CA ASP A 14 -0.24 -15.88 -9.38
C ASP A 14 -1.54 -16.57 -8.92
N ALA A 15 -1.51 -17.90 -8.79
CA ALA A 15 -2.68 -18.66 -8.38
C ALA A 15 -3.22 -18.24 -7.00
N ALA A 16 -2.38 -17.73 -6.10
CA ALA A 16 -2.82 -17.26 -4.78
C ALA A 16 -3.54 -15.91 -4.85
N THR A 17 -3.29 -15.10 -5.89
CA THR A 17 -3.92 -13.79 -6.07
C THR A 17 -5.13 -13.81 -7.01
N ALA A 18 -5.44 -14.95 -7.61
CA ALA A 18 -6.51 -15.10 -8.61
C ALA A 18 -7.89 -14.60 -8.13
N GLY A 19 -8.20 -14.72 -6.83
CA GLY A 19 -9.46 -14.25 -6.25
C GLY A 19 -9.63 -12.72 -6.29
N PHE A 20 -8.55 -11.96 -6.44
CA PHE A 20 -8.52 -10.51 -6.41
C PHE A 20 -8.36 -9.85 -7.78
N ALA A 21 -8.12 -10.63 -8.85
CA ALA A 21 -7.83 -10.11 -10.18
C ALA A 21 -9.08 -9.75 -11.00
N GLN A 22 -10.21 -9.46 -10.35
CA GLN A 22 -11.53 -9.48 -11.00
C GLN A 22 -11.80 -8.31 -11.97
N ASP A 23 -11.12 -7.17 -11.80
CA ASP A 23 -11.53 -5.93 -12.46
C ASP A 23 -10.54 -5.36 -13.49
N GLY A 24 -9.48 -6.11 -13.85
CA GLY A 24 -8.51 -5.71 -14.87
C GLY A 24 -7.61 -4.52 -14.52
N GLU A 25 -7.94 -3.78 -13.45
CA GLU A 25 -7.15 -2.67 -12.89
C GLU A 25 -6.46 -3.04 -11.57
N SER A 26 -6.59 -4.30 -11.14
CA SER A 26 -5.95 -4.80 -9.93
C SER A 26 -4.46 -5.06 -10.17
N PHE A 27 -3.63 -4.71 -9.19
CA PHE A 27 -2.20 -5.03 -9.18
C PHE A 27 -1.78 -5.47 -7.78
N PHE A 28 -0.60 -6.11 -7.71
CA PHE A 28 -0.13 -6.74 -6.48
C PHE A 28 1.19 -6.15 -6.04
N LEU A 29 1.30 -5.86 -4.75
CA LEU A 29 2.52 -5.34 -4.14
C LEU A 29 2.98 -6.24 -3.00
N GLU A 30 4.27 -6.54 -2.94
CA GLU A 30 4.89 -7.18 -1.78
C GLU A 30 5.50 -6.11 -0.86
N ILE A 31 5.29 -6.26 0.45
CA ILE A 31 5.80 -5.32 1.46
C ILE A 31 7.18 -5.78 1.94
N HIS A 32 8.12 -4.85 2.01
CA HIS A 32 9.44 -5.08 2.57
C HIS A 32 9.77 -4.04 3.64
N GLY A 33 10.56 -4.44 4.64
CA GLY A 33 11.14 -3.51 5.62
C GLY A 33 10.13 -2.81 6.54
N VAL A 34 8.89 -3.30 6.64
CA VAL A 34 7.85 -2.77 7.54
C VAL A 34 8.29 -2.90 9.00
N THR A 35 7.99 -1.86 9.79
CA THR A 35 8.39 -1.76 11.20
C THR A 35 7.24 -1.48 12.17
N ASP A 36 6.00 -1.34 11.67
CA ASP A 36 4.83 -1.02 12.49
C ASP A 36 4.00 -2.26 12.82
N GLU A 37 3.79 -2.50 14.11
CA GLU A 37 3.00 -3.63 14.62
C GLU A 37 1.48 -3.36 14.60
N LYS A 38 1.05 -2.09 14.54
CA LYS A 38 -0.38 -1.72 14.68
C LYS A 38 -1.26 -2.34 13.60
N GLU A 39 -0.74 -2.38 12.39
CA GLU A 39 -1.44 -2.88 11.20
C GLU A 39 -1.27 -4.41 11.02
N GLY A 40 -0.47 -5.01 11.92
CA GLY A 40 -0.09 -6.41 11.86
C GLY A 40 0.58 -6.78 10.54
N LEU A 41 1.19 -5.82 9.83
CA LEU A 41 1.90 -6.03 8.56
C LEU A 41 3.24 -6.73 8.82
N GLN A 42 3.64 -7.58 7.90
CA GLN A 42 4.90 -8.31 7.97
C GLN A 42 5.64 -8.23 6.63
N PRO A 43 7.00 -8.25 6.64
CA PRO A 43 7.76 -8.40 5.40
C PRO A 43 7.34 -9.67 4.66
N GLY A 44 7.09 -9.56 3.35
CA GLY A 44 6.58 -10.63 2.51
C GLY A 44 5.05 -10.74 2.44
N ASP A 45 4.31 -9.90 3.19
CA ASP A 45 2.87 -9.74 2.95
C ASP A 45 2.64 -9.21 1.54
N ARG A 46 1.66 -9.78 0.84
CA ARG A 46 1.22 -9.33 -0.47
C ARG A 46 -0.10 -8.61 -0.38
N LEU A 47 -0.16 -7.43 -0.96
CA LEU A 47 -1.34 -6.59 -1.05
C LEU A 47 -1.99 -6.75 -2.41
N ALA A 48 -3.30 -6.96 -2.41
CA ALA A 48 -4.14 -6.78 -3.58
C ALA A 48 -4.62 -5.33 -3.59
N VAL A 49 -4.32 -4.61 -4.67
CA VAL A 49 -4.64 -3.19 -4.80
C VAL A 49 -5.57 -3.00 -5.99
N SER A 50 -6.70 -2.33 -5.79
CA SER A 50 -7.62 -1.95 -6.85
C SER A 50 -7.31 -0.53 -7.31
N GLY A 51 -6.99 -0.35 -8.60
CA GLY A 51 -6.78 0.96 -9.22
C GLY A 51 -8.09 1.72 -9.51
N GLY A 52 -9.23 1.03 -9.57
CA GLY A 52 -10.53 1.60 -9.91
C GLY A 52 -11.45 1.87 -8.72
N ALA A 53 -11.01 1.57 -7.50
CA ALA A 53 -11.78 1.83 -6.28
C ALA A 53 -11.58 3.27 -5.78
N ASP A 54 -12.68 3.93 -5.42
CA ASP A 54 -12.65 5.20 -4.69
C ASP A 54 -12.15 4.96 -3.26
N ALA A 55 -11.30 5.84 -2.76
CA ALA A 55 -10.76 5.75 -1.40
C ALA A 55 -11.70 6.45 -0.41
N GLU A 56 -12.05 5.74 0.67
CA GLU A 56 -12.91 6.23 1.75
C GLU A 56 -12.13 6.40 3.07
N PRO A 57 -12.62 7.21 4.03
CA PRO A 57 -12.05 7.26 5.37
C PRO A 57 -11.94 5.87 6.00
N GLY A 58 -10.76 5.59 6.56
CA GLY A 58 -10.42 4.28 7.10
C GLY A 58 -9.82 3.32 6.07
N ASP A 59 -9.82 3.62 4.77
CA ASP A 59 -9.16 2.75 3.79
C ASP A 59 -7.64 2.83 3.88
N MET A 60 -7.00 1.71 3.56
CA MET A 60 -5.56 1.69 3.31
C MET A 60 -5.33 1.88 1.81
N VAL A 61 -4.47 2.82 1.46
CA VAL A 61 -4.18 3.20 0.07
C VAL A 61 -2.70 3.07 -0.25
N VAL A 62 -2.43 2.89 -1.53
CA VAL A 62 -1.09 3.03 -2.11
C VAL A 62 -1.02 4.37 -2.83
N TRP A 63 0.02 5.15 -2.59
CA TRP A 63 0.23 6.46 -3.23
C TRP A 63 1.66 6.64 -3.74
N TRP A 64 1.82 7.55 -4.72
CA TRP A 64 3.12 7.90 -5.29
C TRP A 64 3.85 8.95 -4.46
N THR A 65 5.07 8.65 -4.01
CA THR A 65 5.83 9.59 -3.15
C THR A 65 6.45 10.78 -3.89
N GLY A 66 6.27 10.87 -5.21
CA GLY A 66 6.88 11.89 -6.06
C GLY A 66 8.33 11.60 -6.48
N LYS A 67 8.99 10.60 -5.88
CA LYS A 67 10.23 10.02 -6.42
C LYS A 67 9.89 8.95 -7.44
N ALA A 68 10.63 8.93 -8.56
CA ALA A 68 10.32 8.06 -9.70
C ALA A 68 10.16 6.59 -9.24
N ARG A 69 8.97 6.02 -9.51
CA ARG A 69 8.60 4.63 -9.24
C ARG A 69 8.65 4.20 -7.77
N THR A 70 8.43 5.12 -6.83
CA THR A 70 8.37 4.77 -5.39
C THR A 70 6.98 4.95 -4.84
N LEU A 71 6.50 3.89 -4.21
CA LEU A 71 5.17 3.77 -3.63
C LEU A 71 5.28 3.73 -2.11
N ALA A 72 4.22 4.19 -1.45
CA ALA A 72 4.10 4.10 -0.01
C ALA A 72 2.67 3.72 0.39
N LEU A 73 2.54 3.17 1.61
CA LEU A 73 1.25 2.89 2.24
C LEU A 73 0.82 4.07 3.09
N ALA A 74 -0.47 4.37 3.04
CA ALA A 74 -1.10 5.29 3.97
C ALA A 74 -2.50 4.81 4.35
N ARG A 75 -2.99 5.28 5.50
CA ARG A 75 -4.38 5.21 5.91
C ARG A 75 -5.06 6.53 5.56
N VAL A 76 -6.27 6.48 5.02
CA VAL A 76 -7.11 7.66 4.83
C VAL A 76 -7.78 8.00 6.17
N SER A 77 -7.58 9.22 6.66
CA SER A 77 -8.23 9.71 7.89
C SER A 77 -9.61 10.30 7.59
N ASP A 78 -10.40 10.59 8.63
CA ASP A 78 -11.76 11.15 8.51
C ASP A 78 -11.83 12.49 7.77
N ASP A 79 -10.74 13.26 7.75
CA ASP A 79 -10.59 14.51 7.03
C ASP A 79 -9.98 14.35 5.62
N PHE A 80 -9.86 13.11 5.14
CA PHE A 80 -9.20 12.71 3.89
C PHE A 80 -7.70 12.97 3.82
N SER A 81 -7.04 13.30 4.94
CA SER A 81 -5.58 13.29 5.01
C SER A 81 -5.03 11.86 4.95
N LEU A 82 -3.77 11.73 4.56
CA LEU A 82 -3.09 10.43 4.45
C LEU A 82 -2.05 10.27 5.57
N GLU A 83 -2.28 9.30 6.44
CA GLU A 83 -1.37 8.94 7.52
C GLU A 83 -0.46 7.79 7.11
N GLY A 84 0.85 7.95 7.29
CA GLY A 84 1.83 6.90 6.97
C GLY A 84 1.57 5.62 7.78
N VAL A 85 1.53 4.48 7.10
CA VAL A 85 1.29 3.15 7.67
C VAL A 85 2.56 2.32 7.60
N GLY A 86 2.83 1.39 8.51
CA GLY A 86 3.91 0.41 8.26
C GLY A 86 5.33 0.99 8.35
N GLY A 87 5.50 2.15 8.99
CA GLY A 87 6.75 2.91 8.96
C GLY A 87 6.99 3.69 7.67
N PHE A 88 6.05 3.65 6.70
CA PHE A 88 6.07 4.56 5.57
C PHE A 88 5.78 5.99 6.05
N LEU A 89 6.44 6.97 5.42
CA LEU A 89 6.21 8.38 5.73
C LEU A 89 4.89 8.84 5.10
N PRO A 90 4.12 9.73 5.76
CA PRO A 90 2.97 10.37 5.15
C PRO A 90 3.42 11.31 4.01
N PRO A 91 2.50 11.72 3.12
CA PRO A 91 2.75 12.82 2.20
C PRO A 91 3.15 14.10 2.94
N PRO A 92 3.99 14.96 2.33
CA PRO A 92 4.32 16.25 2.90
C PRO A 92 3.06 17.12 3.02
N GLU A 93 3.01 17.93 4.09
CA GLU A 93 1.91 18.85 4.35
C GLU A 93 1.69 19.81 3.18
N GLY A 94 0.43 20.00 2.77
CA GLY A 94 0.06 20.80 1.59
C GLY A 94 0.39 20.16 0.24
N GLY A 95 0.92 18.94 0.21
CA GLY A 95 1.07 18.15 -1.00
C GLY A 95 -0.27 17.64 -1.53
N ASN A 96 -0.35 17.38 -2.84
CA ASN A 96 -1.47 16.68 -3.46
C ASN A 96 -1.04 15.24 -3.78
N PRO A 97 -1.22 14.27 -2.87
CA PRO A 97 -0.77 12.90 -3.08
C PRO A 97 -1.55 12.24 -4.21
N LEU A 98 -0.84 11.62 -5.15
CA LEU A 98 -1.48 10.83 -6.20
C LEU A 98 -1.69 9.40 -5.69
N VAL A 99 -2.94 9.09 -5.33
CA VAL A 99 -3.35 7.73 -4.99
C VAL A 99 -3.29 6.86 -6.24
N ARG A 100 -2.62 5.71 -6.11
CA ARG A 100 -2.52 4.69 -7.16
C ARG A 100 -3.65 3.66 -7.06
N GLY A 101 -4.15 3.41 -5.85
CA GLY A 101 -5.27 2.50 -5.63
C GLY A 101 -5.50 2.17 -4.16
N VAL A 102 -6.61 1.49 -3.89
CA VAL A 102 -7.05 1.07 -2.56
C VAL A 102 -6.64 -0.38 -2.30
N VAL A 103 -6.14 -0.68 -1.10
CA VAL A 103 -5.81 -2.04 -0.68
C VAL A 103 -7.11 -2.77 -0.34
N VAL A 104 -7.48 -3.74 -1.17
CA VAL A 104 -8.72 -4.53 -1.04
C VAL A 104 -8.50 -5.90 -0.40
N GLY A 105 -7.24 -6.28 -0.20
CA GLY A 105 -6.91 -7.55 0.43
C GLY A 105 -5.43 -7.67 0.80
N ARG A 106 -5.16 -8.56 1.77
CA ARG A 106 -3.82 -8.95 2.20
C ARG A 106 -3.70 -10.46 2.21
N LEU A 107 -2.64 -10.95 1.59
CA LEU A 107 -2.26 -12.36 1.55
C LEU A 107 -0.96 -12.54 2.33
N ARG A 108 -0.98 -13.51 3.26
CA ARG A 108 0.21 -13.93 4.01
C ARG A 108 0.48 -15.40 3.77
N ARG A 109 1.73 -15.73 3.48
CA ARG A 109 2.19 -17.12 3.44
C ARG A 109 2.34 -17.62 4.88
N LEU A 110 1.61 -18.68 5.23
CA LEU A 110 1.72 -19.38 6.52
C LEU A 110 2.90 -20.35 6.53
#